data_AF-A0A520IZK0-F1
#
_entry.id   AF-A0A520IZK0-F1
#
_cell.length_a   1.000
_cell.length_b   1.000
_cell.length_c   1.000
_cell.angle_alpha   90.00
_cell.angle_beta   90.00
_cell.angle_gamma   90.00
#
_symmetry.space_group_name_H-M   'P 1'
#
loop_
_entity.id
_entity.type
_entity.pdbx_description
1 polymer ?
#
loop_
_entity_poly.entity_id
_entity_poly.type
_entity_poly.pdbx_seq_one_letter_code
_entity_poly.pdbx_strand_id
1 'polypeptide(L)'
;MTAVVAVASPASAVTVTSVQIKSTVEVLQVAELQLFANGLNVAQGKTATATSVYVNGPAVPSFAVDGDTRGDYPFIYHGDDYNAGDILTVDLGGAFDVTTISIFGRTDSCCGFRDNYIYTLFNGATQVGTGTLDARATAFATANLAGAVPEPASWALMIGGFGMIGGALRRRKATVSFA
;
A
#
# COMPACT_ATOMS: atom_id res chain seq x y z
N MET A 1 -29.78 16.46 -6.85
CA MET A 1 -28.62 16.94 -6.09
C MET A 1 -28.16 15.78 -5.21
N THR A 2 -27.18 15.01 -5.68
CA THR A 2 -26.67 13.84 -4.96
C THR A 2 -25.56 14.34 -4.04
N ALA A 3 -25.76 14.23 -2.73
CA ALA A 3 -24.74 14.61 -1.76
C ALA A 3 -23.61 13.58 -1.83
N VAL A 4 -22.44 14.01 -2.31
CA VAL A 4 -21.21 13.25 -2.17
C VAL A 4 -20.77 13.42 -0.71
N VAL A 5 -20.99 12.38 0.10
CA VAL A 5 -20.42 12.30 1.45
C VAL A 5 -18.92 12.06 1.25
N ALA A 6 -18.12 13.11 1.37
CA ALA A 6 -16.67 12.98 1.49
C ALA A 6 -16.36 12.37 2.86
N VAL A 7 -16.19 11.06 2.91
CA VAL A 7 -15.55 10.41 4.05
C VAL A 7 -14.11 10.91 4.06
N ALA A 8 -13.69 11.54 5.16
CA ALA A 8 -12.31 12.00 5.28
C ALA A 8 -11.36 10.81 5.08
N SER A 9 -10.48 10.91 4.08
CA SER A 9 -9.39 9.95 3.87
C SER A 9 -8.57 9.84 5.15
N PRO A 10 -8.19 8.63 5.61
CA PRO A 10 -7.31 8.52 6.77
C PRO A 10 -6.02 9.29 6.48
N ALA A 11 -5.47 9.95 7.50
CA ALA A 11 -4.36 10.91 7.40
C ALA A 11 -3.04 10.34 6.82
N SER A 12 -3.05 9.11 6.32
CA SER A 12 -1.89 8.39 5.80
C SER A 12 -2.27 7.34 4.74
N ALA A 13 -3.10 7.73 3.77
CA ALA A 13 -3.47 6.91 2.62
C ALA A 13 -2.88 7.47 1.32
N VAL A 14 -2.65 6.58 0.35
CA VAL A 14 -2.29 6.93 -1.02
C VAL A 14 -3.48 6.65 -1.91
N THR A 15 -3.93 7.64 -2.69
CA THR A 15 -4.99 7.42 -3.68
C THR A 15 -4.45 6.59 -4.84
N VAL A 16 -5.00 5.40 -5.04
CA VAL A 16 -4.56 4.41 -6.03
C VAL A 16 -5.74 4.00 -6.91
N THR A 17 -5.52 3.90 -8.22
CA THR A 17 -6.45 3.33 -9.21
C THR A 17 -5.99 1.97 -9.72
N SER A 18 -4.69 1.74 -9.77
CA SER A 18 -4.12 0.45 -10.19
C SER A 18 -2.76 0.20 -9.55
N VAL A 19 -2.37 -1.07 -9.52
CA VAL A 19 -1.08 -1.53 -9.00
C VAL A 19 -0.42 -2.46 -10.01
N GLN A 20 0.89 -2.34 -10.14
CA GLN A 20 1.73 -3.30 -10.85
C GLN A 20 2.64 -4.03 -9.87
N ILE A 21 2.73 -5.36 -10.02
CA ILE A 21 3.62 -6.23 -9.27
C ILE A 21 4.62 -6.85 -10.23
N LYS A 22 5.89 -6.84 -9.83
CA LYS A 22 7.00 -7.51 -10.53
C LYS A 22 7.77 -8.37 -9.55
N SER A 23 8.39 -9.43 -10.06
CA SER A 23 9.41 -10.19 -9.32
C SER A 23 10.75 -9.46 -9.40
N THR A 24 11.56 -9.57 -8.36
CA THR A 24 12.97 -9.10 -8.38
C THR A 24 13.96 -10.19 -8.76
N VAL A 25 13.51 -11.44 -8.88
CA VAL A 25 14.38 -12.62 -8.99
C VAL A 25 14.22 -13.26 -10.36
N GLU A 26 13.10 -13.92 -10.59
CA GLU A 26 12.77 -14.60 -11.85
C GLU A 26 11.24 -14.59 -12.05
N VAL A 27 10.61 -15.74 -12.28
CA VAL A 27 9.16 -15.89 -12.46
C VAL A 27 8.37 -15.18 -11.36
N LEU A 28 7.40 -14.38 -11.78
CA LEU A 28 6.42 -13.79 -10.89
C LEU A 28 5.34 -14.83 -10.56
N GLN A 29 5.16 -15.12 -9.29
CA GLN A 29 4.07 -15.95 -8.78
C GLN A 29 3.42 -15.22 -7.60
N VAL A 30 2.09 -15.16 -7.56
CA VAL A 30 1.36 -14.42 -6.54
C VAL A 30 0.14 -15.24 -6.14
N ALA A 31 0.05 -15.59 -4.87
CA ALA A 31 -1.11 -16.29 -4.34
C ALA A 31 -2.28 -15.33 -4.17
N GLU A 32 -2.06 -14.22 -3.48
CA GLU A 32 -3.09 -13.20 -3.28
C GLU A 32 -2.43 -11.83 -3.07
N LEU A 33 -2.94 -10.82 -3.74
CA LEU A 33 -2.59 -9.41 -3.58
C LEU A 33 -3.74 -8.69 -2.90
N GLN A 34 -3.45 -8.05 -1.77
CA GLN A 34 -4.43 -7.30 -1.00
C GLN A 34 -4.02 -5.84 -0.90
N LEU A 35 -4.95 -4.94 -1.23
CA LEU A 35 -4.81 -3.52 -0.98
C LEU A 35 -5.92 -3.11 -0.02
N PHE A 36 -5.58 -2.54 1.12
CA PHE A 36 -6.57 -2.16 2.13
C PHE A 36 -6.88 -0.68 2.07
N ALA A 37 -8.17 -0.36 1.96
CA ALA A 37 -8.71 0.99 2.16
C ALA A 37 -9.85 0.88 3.18
N ASN A 38 -9.82 1.72 4.23
CA ASN A 38 -10.79 1.66 5.33
C ASN A 38 -10.98 0.24 5.92
N GLY A 39 -9.90 -0.54 5.99
CA GLY A 39 -9.90 -1.91 6.52
C GLY A 39 -10.49 -2.98 5.58
N LEU A 40 -10.87 -2.63 4.35
CA LEU A 40 -11.41 -3.56 3.36
C LEU A 40 -10.38 -3.85 2.26
N ASN A 41 -10.26 -5.11 1.84
CA ASN A 41 -9.46 -5.48 0.67
C ASN A 41 -10.17 -4.98 -0.60
N VAL A 42 -9.67 -3.90 -1.19
CA VAL A 42 -10.21 -3.30 -2.42
C VAL A 42 -9.66 -3.94 -3.69
N ALA A 43 -8.67 -4.82 -3.59
CA ALA A 43 -8.15 -5.59 -4.73
C ALA A 43 -8.95 -6.86 -5.01
N GLN A 44 -9.71 -7.37 -4.03
CA GLN A 44 -10.46 -8.61 -4.19
C GLN A 44 -11.51 -8.51 -5.31
N GLY A 45 -11.54 -9.52 -6.18
CA GLY A 45 -12.44 -9.65 -7.32
C GLY A 45 -12.20 -8.63 -8.43
N LYS A 46 -11.08 -7.89 -8.39
CA LYS A 46 -10.75 -6.88 -9.39
C LYS A 46 -10.16 -7.47 -10.66
N THR A 47 -10.09 -6.66 -11.70
CA THR A 47 -9.53 -7.09 -12.98
C THR A 47 -8.02 -7.19 -12.86
N ALA A 48 -7.50 -8.41 -12.94
CA ALA A 48 -6.07 -8.69 -13.01
C ALA A 48 -5.66 -9.11 -14.43
N THR A 49 -4.54 -8.57 -14.91
CA THR A 49 -3.92 -8.95 -16.19
C THR A 49 -2.44 -9.14 -16.00
N ALA A 50 -1.81 -9.93 -16.87
CA ALA A 50 -0.37 -10.13 -16.83
C ALA A 50 0.24 -10.14 -18.23
N THR A 51 1.53 -9.82 -18.30
CA THR A 51 2.33 -9.88 -19.54
C THR A 51 2.48 -11.30 -20.08
N SER A 52 2.55 -12.29 -19.20
CA SER A 52 2.53 -13.71 -19.57
C SER A 52 1.83 -14.54 -18.48
N VAL A 53 1.50 -15.79 -18.83
CA VAL A 53 0.84 -16.74 -17.94
C VAL A 53 1.43 -18.11 -18.21
N TYR A 54 1.78 -18.85 -17.16
CA TYR A 54 2.34 -20.19 -17.29
C TYR A 54 1.45 -21.09 -18.15
N VAL A 55 2.01 -21.62 -19.23
CA VAL A 55 1.22 -22.30 -20.28
C VAL A 55 0.86 -23.75 -19.95
N ASN A 56 1.53 -24.37 -18.98
CA ASN A 56 1.36 -25.80 -18.68
C ASN A 56 0.43 -26.08 -17.49
N GLY A 57 -0.38 -25.10 -17.05
CA GLY A 57 -1.42 -25.33 -16.05
C GLY A 57 -2.27 -24.10 -15.72
N PRO A 58 -3.23 -24.24 -14.79
CA PRO A 58 -4.06 -23.11 -14.36
C PRO A 58 -3.21 -22.17 -13.50
N ALA A 59 -2.99 -20.95 -14.01
CA ALA A 59 -2.11 -19.96 -13.37
C ALA A 59 -2.54 -18.53 -13.69
N VAL A 60 -3.83 -18.33 -13.93
CA VAL A 60 -4.37 -17.08 -14.50
C VAL A 60 -4.24 -15.90 -13.52
N PRO A 61 -4.12 -14.65 -14.02
CA PRO A 61 -3.96 -13.47 -13.16
C PRO A 61 -5.06 -13.25 -12.13
N SER A 62 -6.28 -13.72 -12.39
CA SER A 62 -7.41 -13.57 -11.47
C SER A 62 -7.23 -14.32 -10.15
N PHE A 63 -6.37 -15.33 -10.09
CA PHE A 63 -6.06 -16.00 -8.82
C PHE A 63 -5.33 -15.09 -7.83
N ALA A 64 -4.55 -14.11 -8.31
CA ALA A 64 -3.88 -13.17 -7.43
C ALA A 64 -4.83 -12.18 -6.72
N VAL A 65 -6.14 -12.24 -6.96
CA VAL A 65 -7.12 -11.30 -6.43
C VAL A 65 -8.45 -11.98 -6.11
N ASP A 66 -8.50 -13.30 -5.99
CA ASP A 66 -9.78 -14.02 -5.77
C ASP A 66 -10.17 -14.09 -4.29
N GLY A 67 -9.29 -13.66 -3.38
CA GLY A 67 -9.49 -13.71 -1.94
C GLY A 67 -9.02 -15.00 -1.29
N ASP A 68 -8.43 -15.93 -2.05
CA ASP A 68 -7.82 -17.15 -1.54
C ASP A 68 -6.34 -16.92 -1.21
N THR A 69 -6.01 -16.85 0.08
CA THR A 69 -4.64 -16.63 0.52
C THR A 69 -3.78 -17.91 0.52
N ARG A 70 -4.31 -19.05 0.05
CA ARG A 70 -3.54 -20.30 -0.03
C ARG A 70 -2.53 -20.18 -1.16
N GLY A 71 -1.25 -20.35 -0.84
CA GLY A 71 -0.16 -20.29 -1.82
C GLY A 71 0.14 -21.61 -2.52
N ASP A 72 -0.81 -22.54 -2.58
CA ASP A 72 -0.58 -23.86 -3.16
C ASP A 72 -0.90 -23.83 -4.66
N TYR A 73 0.10 -24.11 -5.50
CA TYR A 73 -0.16 -24.26 -6.93
C TYR A 73 -1.11 -25.46 -7.17
N PRO A 74 -2.14 -25.35 -8.03
CA PRO A 74 -2.32 -24.36 -9.10
C PRO A 74 -3.31 -23.21 -8.78
N PHE A 75 -3.53 -22.88 -7.52
CA PHE A 75 -4.48 -21.83 -7.12
C PHE A 75 -3.81 -20.46 -6.93
N ILE A 76 -2.75 -20.20 -7.70
CA ILE A 76 -1.97 -18.96 -7.64
C ILE A 76 -1.78 -18.42 -9.06
N TYR A 77 -1.61 -17.11 -9.21
CA TYR A 77 -1.05 -16.58 -10.45
C TYR A 77 0.40 -17.02 -10.58
N HIS A 78 0.79 -17.47 -11.77
CA HIS A 78 2.18 -17.82 -12.10
C HIS A 78 2.47 -17.39 -13.54
N GLY A 79 3.48 -16.55 -13.70
CA GLY A 79 3.97 -16.08 -15.00
C GLY A 79 4.73 -17.15 -15.76
N ASP A 80 5.15 -16.82 -16.99
CA ASP A 80 5.96 -17.69 -17.86
C ASP A 80 7.32 -17.06 -18.23
N ASP A 81 7.63 -15.86 -17.73
CA ASP A 81 8.93 -15.23 -17.91
C ASP A 81 9.89 -15.53 -16.75
N TYR A 82 10.91 -16.33 -17.03
CA TYR A 82 11.97 -16.73 -16.10
C TYR A 82 13.07 -15.67 -15.90
N ASN A 83 12.94 -14.49 -16.52
CA ASN A 83 13.92 -13.40 -16.45
C ASN A 83 13.39 -12.18 -15.70
N ALA A 84 12.35 -12.35 -14.87
CA ALA A 84 11.72 -11.27 -14.10
C ALA A 84 11.13 -10.13 -14.97
N GLY A 85 10.79 -10.43 -16.22
CA GLY A 85 10.11 -9.48 -17.11
C GLY A 85 8.61 -9.37 -16.85
N ASP A 86 8.02 -10.33 -16.14
CA ASP A 86 6.58 -10.36 -15.92
C ASP A 86 6.05 -9.21 -15.05
N ILE A 87 4.91 -8.67 -15.47
CA ILE A 87 4.16 -7.62 -14.76
C ILE A 87 2.73 -8.09 -14.58
N LEU A 88 2.31 -8.29 -13.33
CA LEU A 88 0.91 -8.42 -12.95
C LEU A 88 0.35 -7.02 -12.73
N THR A 89 -0.72 -6.67 -13.43
CA THR A 89 -1.44 -5.40 -13.25
C THR A 89 -2.83 -5.68 -12.68
N VAL A 90 -3.19 -4.99 -11.61
CA VAL A 90 -4.55 -5.02 -11.04
C VAL A 90 -5.18 -3.64 -11.15
N ASP A 91 -6.28 -3.56 -11.90
CA ASP A 91 -7.12 -2.36 -12.00
C ASP A 91 -8.21 -2.41 -10.92
N LEU A 92 -8.20 -1.45 -10.00
CA LEU A 92 -9.15 -1.40 -8.89
C LEU A 92 -10.57 -0.99 -9.34
N GLY A 93 -10.75 -0.54 -10.59
CA GLY A 93 -12.04 -0.10 -11.14
C GLY A 93 -12.54 1.22 -10.56
N GLY A 94 -11.67 1.96 -9.88
CA GLY A 94 -11.96 3.22 -9.21
C GLY A 94 -10.76 3.69 -8.38
N ALA A 95 -10.80 4.93 -7.92
CA ALA A 95 -9.79 5.45 -7.01
C ALA A 95 -10.11 5.05 -5.56
N PHE A 96 -9.12 4.50 -4.85
CA PHE A 96 -9.21 4.12 -3.45
C PHE A 96 -8.07 4.75 -2.66
N ASP A 97 -8.38 5.21 -1.44
CA ASP A 97 -7.38 5.68 -0.50
C ASP A 97 -6.78 4.49 0.26
N VAL A 98 -5.73 3.92 -0.32
CA VAL A 98 -5.08 2.70 0.17
C VAL A 98 -4.09 3.03 1.27
N THR A 99 -4.21 2.34 2.41
CA THR A 99 -3.33 2.49 3.58
C THR A 99 -2.28 1.40 3.66
N THR A 100 -2.60 0.21 3.16
CA THR A 100 -1.75 -0.98 3.32
C THR A 100 -1.79 -1.81 2.05
N ILE A 101 -0.64 -2.35 1.67
CA ILE A 101 -0.52 -3.39 0.66
C ILE A 101 0.00 -4.66 1.34
N SER A 102 -0.54 -5.81 0.98
CA SER A 102 -0.08 -7.11 1.47
C SER A 102 -0.09 -8.11 0.33
N ILE A 103 0.87 -9.04 0.35
CA ILE A 103 1.01 -10.04 -0.70
C ILE A 103 1.29 -11.40 -0.06
N PHE A 104 0.58 -12.41 -0.56
CA PHE A 104 0.79 -13.81 -0.24
C PHE A 104 1.59 -14.44 -1.38
N GLY A 105 2.68 -15.10 -1.00
CA GLY A 105 3.52 -15.88 -1.89
C GLY A 105 3.10 -17.35 -1.93
N ARG A 106 3.94 -18.16 -2.55
CA ARG A 106 3.75 -19.59 -2.69
C ARG A 106 4.08 -20.33 -1.39
N THR A 107 3.22 -21.27 -0.99
CA THR A 107 3.31 -22.01 0.28
C THR A 107 3.67 -23.47 0.12
N ASP A 108 3.59 -24.03 -1.09
CA ASP A 108 4.02 -25.40 -1.35
C ASP A 108 5.55 -25.55 -1.29
N SER A 109 6.06 -26.78 -1.35
CA SER A 109 7.51 -27.06 -1.19
C SER A 109 8.39 -26.56 -2.34
N CYS A 110 7.84 -25.88 -3.35
CA CYS A 110 8.57 -25.35 -4.48
C CYS A 110 8.61 -23.83 -4.42
N CYS A 111 9.80 -23.30 -4.71
CA CYS A 111 9.92 -22.04 -5.40
C CYS A 111 9.51 -20.78 -4.62
N GLY A 112 9.15 -20.89 -3.33
CA GLY A 112 8.92 -19.72 -2.46
C GLY A 112 10.14 -18.78 -2.33
N PHE A 113 11.33 -19.23 -2.72
CA PHE A 113 12.52 -18.36 -2.86
C PHE A 113 12.38 -17.27 -3.93
N ARG A 114 11.38 -17.35 -4.82
CA ARG A 114 11.05 -16.33 -5.83
C ARG A 114 10.17 -15.19 -5.30
N ASP A 115 9.60 -15.35 -4.10
CA ASP A 115 8.57 -14.47 -3.56
C ASP A 115 9.14 -13.15 -3.00
N ASN A 116 9.84 -12.42 -3.85
CA ASN A 116 10.34 -11.09 -3.59
C ASN A 116 9.87 -10.15 -4.70
N TYR A 117 9.10 -9.14 -4.30
CA TYR A 117 8.28 -8.37 -5.20
C TYR A 117 8.63 -6.89 -5.16
N ILE A 118 8.47 -6.22 -6.30
CA ILE A 118 8.32 -4.76 -6.38
C ILE A 118 6.86 -4.46 -6.65
N TYR A 119 6.28 -3.58 -5.84
CA TYR A 119 4.98 -2.98 -6.14
C TYR A 119 5.18 -1.55 -6.66
N THR A 120 4.36 -1.16 -7.62
CA THR A 120 4.25 0.22 -8.11
C THR A 120 2.78 0.60 -8.14
N LEU A 121 2.42 1.68 -7.44
CA LEU A 121 1.07 2.18 -7.30
C LEU A 121 0.86 3.34 -8.26
N PHE A 122 -0.31 3.39 -8.90
CA PHE A 122 -0.69 4.42 -9.86
C PHE A 122 -2.01 5.09 -9.49
N ASN A 123 -2.11 6.39 -9.76
CA ASN A 123 -3.35 7.14 -9.84
C ASN A 123 -3.51 7.66 -11.27
N GLY A 124 -4.38 7.01 -12.05
CA GLY A 124 -4.39 7.16 -13.50
C GLY A 124 -3.04 6.75 -14.10
N ALA A 125 -2.40 7.65 -14.84
CA ALA A 125 -1.07 7.43 -15.43
C ALA A 125 0.09 7.82 -14.51
N THR A 126 -0.18 8.42 -13.35
CA THR A 126 0.86 8.94 -12.45
C THR A 126 1.25 7.88 -11.44
N GLN A 127 2.54 7.57 -11.34
CA GLN A 127 3.07 6.75 -10.25
C GLN A 127 2.99 7.54 -8.93
N VAL A 128 2.37 6.95 -7.91
CA VAL A 128 2.13 7.57 -6.60
C VAL A 128 2.84 6.85 -5.45
N GLY A 129 3.42 5.67 -5.70
CA GLY A 129 4.19 4.95 -4.70
C GLY A 129 4.91 3.74 -5.30
N THR A 130 5.98 3.30 -4.64
CA THR A 130 6.66 2.05 -4.95
C THR A 130 7.40 1.53 -3.73
N GLY A 131 7.63 0.23 -3.67
CA GLY A 131 8.40 -0.40 -2.62
C GLY A 131 8.60 -1.88 -2.91
N THR A 132 9.22 -2.57 -1.96
CA THR A 132 9.49 -4.01 -2.05
C THR A 132 8.73 -4.77 -0.97
N LEU A 133 8.29 -5.98 -1.31
CA LEU A 133 7.68 -6.93 -0.39
C LEU A 133 8.45 -8.25 -0.49
N ASP A 134 9.11 -8.64 0.60
CA ASP A 134 9.87 -9.90 0.68
C ASP A 134 9.09 -10.93 1.47
N ALA A 135 8.45 -11.86 0.77
CA ALA A 135 7.62 -12.91 1.35
C ALA A 135 8.36 -14.26 1.45
N ARG A 136 9.66 -14.34 1.11
CA ARG A 136 10.40 -15.61 1.02
C ARG A 136 10.49 -16.38 2.33
N ALA A 137 10.41 -15.69 3.47
CA ALA A 137 10.52 -16.32 4.79
C ALA A 137 9.21 -16.93 5.30
N THR A 138 8.07 -16.32 4.96
CA THR A 138 6.76 -16.62 5.57
C THR A 138 5.61 -16.75 4.58
N ALA A 139 5.92 -16.74 3.27
CA ALA A 139 4.94 -16.65 2.18
C ALA A 139 3.94 -15.48 2.33
N PHE A 140 4.33 -14.45 3.09
CA PHE A 140 3.51 -13.27 3.33
C PHE A 140 4.40 -12.07 3.62
N ALA A 141 4.07 -10.93 3.02
CA ALA A 141 4.71 -9.65 3.29
C ALA A 141 3.68 -8.52 3.26
N THR A 142 3.91 -7.47 4.04
CA THR A 142 3.02 -6.31 4.15
C THR A 142 3.80 -5.01 4.28
N ALA A 143 3.26 -3.93 3.72
CA ALA A 143 3.80 -2.59 3.85
C ALA A 143 2.69 -1.57 4.12
N ASN A 144 2.94 -0.68 5.08
CA ASN A 144 2.10 0.49 5.32
C ASN A 144 2.51 1.60 4.35
N LEU A 145 1.53 2.17 3.65
CA LEU A 145 1.72 3.28 2.72
C LEU A 145 1.68 4.64 3.41
N ALA A 146 1.50 4.64 4.73
CA ALA A 146 1.52 5.81 5.56
C ALA A 146 2.91 6.48 5.58
N GLY A 147 3.01 7.66 4.97
CA GLY A 147 4.14 8.57 5.21
C GLY A 147 4.13 9.01 6.67
N ALA A 148 5.30 9.07 7.31
CA ALA A 148 5.42 9.60 8.66
C ALA A 148 4.87 11.04 8.70
N VAL A 149 3.69 11.23 9.28
CA VAL A 149 3.13 12.57 9.48
C VAL A 149 3.98 13.25 10.54
N PRO A 150 4.65 14.38 10.25
CA PRO A 150 5.41 15.11 11.26
C PRO A 150 4.44 15.83 12.18
N GLU A 151 3.92 15.14 13.19
CA GLU A 151 3.11 15.74 14.25
C GLU A 151 3.87 16.37 15.44
N PRO A 152 5.15 16.85 15.37
CA PRO A 152 5.66 17.75 16.41
C PRO A 152 5.31 19.23 16.17
N ALA A 153 5.14 19.66 14.92
CA ALA A 153 5.09 21.09 14.58
C ALA A 153 3.74 21.75 14.91
N SER A 154 2.61 21.06 14.72
CA SER A 154 1.27 21.61 15.01
C SER A 154 1.09 21.85 16.51
N TRP A 155 1.58 20.93 17.34
CA TRP A 155 1.58 21.06 18.79
C TRP A 155 2.51 22.19 19.24
N ALA A 156 3.71 22.28 18.65
CA ALA A 156 4.66 23.34 18.95
C ALA A 156 4.14 24.73 18.53
N LEU A 157 3.40 24.84 17.43
CA LEU A 157 2.79 26.10 16.98
C LEU A 157 1.61 26.52 17.86
N MET A 158 0.76 25.57 18.28
CA MET A 158 -0.33 25.87 19.21
C MET A 158 0.23 26.29 20.57
N ILE A 159 1.12 25.49 21.17
CA ILE A 159 1.76 25.80 22.46
C ILE A 159 2.58 27.08 22.36
N GLY A 160 3.35 27.26 21.28
CA GLY A 160 4.14 28.46 21.04
C GLY A 160 3.27 29.72 20.89
N GLY A 161 2.16 29.63 20.15
CA GLY A 161 1.19 30.71 19.99
C GLY A 161 0.52 31.10 21.31
N PHE A 162 0.01 30.13 22.06
CA PHE A 162 -0.60 30.38 23.38
C PHE A 162 0.43 30.88 24.41
N GLY A 163 1.65 30.35 24.38
CA GLY A 163 2.76 30.79 25.22
C GLY A 163 3.16 32.24 24.94
N MET A 164 3.24 32.63 23.67
CA MET A 164 3.54 34.01 23.27
C MET A 164 2.43 34.99 23.68
N ILE A 165 1.16 34.65 23.43
CA ILE A 165 0.01 35.48 23.82
C ILE A 165 -0.05 35.63 25.35
N GLY A 166 0.08 34.51 26.08
CA GLY A 166 0.09 34.52 27.55
C GLY A 166 1.27 35.31 28.13
N GLY A 167 2.46 35.17 27.54
CA GLY A 167 3.65 35.93 27.92
C GLY A 167 3.49 37.44 27.68
N ALA A 168 2.89 37.84 26.56
CA ALA A 168 2.60 39.23 26.24
C ALA A 168 1.59 39.85 27.23
N LEU A 169 0.51 39.13 27.56
CA LEU A 169 -0.52 39.59 28.49
C LEU A 169 -0.03 39.65 29.95
N ARG A 170 0.94 38.80 30.34
CA ARG A 170 1.46 38.76 31.72
C ARG A 170 2.54 39.80 32.00
N ARG A 171 3.08 40.47 30.98
CA ARG A 171 4.11 41.51 31.13
C ARG A 171 3.52 42.79 31.74
N ARG A 172 3.39 42.86 33.07
CA ARG A 172 3.11 44.10 33.82
C ARG A 172 4.42 44.80 34.20
N LYS A 173 4.49 46.12 34.05
CA LYS A 173 5.61 46.94 34.56
C LYS A 173 5.54 46.96 36.10
N ALA A 174 6.57 46.45 36.76
CA ALA A 174 6.72 46.62 38.21
C ALA A 174 7.26 48.04 38.48
N THR A 175 6.47 48.85 39.19
CA THR A 175 6.94 50.15 39.71
C THR A 175 7.66 49.88 41.01
N VAL A 176 8.99 50.00 41.03
CA VAL A 176 9.80 49.85 42.24
C VAL A 176 9.82 51.20 42.96
N SER A 177 9.33 51.25 44.20
CA SER A 177 9.46 52.42 45.07
C SER A 177 10.59 52.15 46.06
N PHE A 178 11.57 53.04 46.11
CA PHE A 178 12.61 53.00 47.14
C PHE A 178 12.10 53.74 48.39
N ALA A 179 12.42 53.17 49.56
CA ALA A 179 12.15 53.76 50.88
C ALA A 179 13.39 54.49 51.39
#